data_AF-A0A916W1K5-F1
#
_entry.id   AF-A0A916W1K5-F1
#
_cell.length_a   1.000
_cell.length_b   1.000
_cell.length_c   1.000
_cell.angle_alpha   90.00
_cell.angle_beta   90.00
_cell.angle_gamma   90.00
#
_symmetry.space_group_name_H-M   'P 1'
#
loop_
_entity.id
_entity.type
_entity.pdbx_description
1 polymer ?
#
loop_
_entity_poly.entity_id
_entity_poly.type
_entity_poly.pdbx_seq_one_letter_code
_entity_poly.pdbx_strand_id
1 'polypeptide(L)'
;MLKKPIFVSCTALALIFGSFTKEVNAQNVTSAPGGSTGWEPVSTTNESDCAAKAVQKMSSLVATGLIKTVTGSSSRYARGNAVFNIVCHKDGKYVRVDIICFGKCVDDTYDIRSQIEKMLRNGW
;
A
#
# COMPACT_ATOMS: atom_id res chain seq x y z
N MET A 1 50.10 15.32 -22.65
CA MET A 1 48.92 15.70 -21.84
C MET A 1 48.08 14.46 -21.61
N LEU A 2 48.14 13.88 -20.40
CA LEU A 2 47.51 12.61 -20.06
C LEU A 2 46.22 12.90 -19.26
N LYS A 3 45.04 12.75 -19.87
CA LYS A 3 43.75 12.93 -19.22
C LYS A 3 43.30 11.58 -18.63
N LYS A 4 43.40 11.42 -17.30
CA LYS A 4 42.84 10.28 -16.57
C LYS A 4 41.31 10.41 -16.49
N PRO A 5 40.51 9.39 -16.84
CA PRO A 5 39.11 9.38 -16.49
C PRO A 5 38.93 9.00 -15.02
N ILE A 6 38.16 9.84 -14.33
CA ILE A 6 37.70 9.67 -12.95
C ILE A 6 36.74 8.49 -12.93
N PHE A 7 37.08 7.44 -12.19
CA PHE A 7 36.19 6.33 -11.87
C PHE A 7 35.07 6.84 -10.96
N VAL A 8 33.85 6.94 -11.50
CA VAL A 8 32.64 7.16 -10.69
C VAL A 8 32.28 5.82 -10.07
N SER A 9 32.59 5.67 -8.78
CA SER A 9 32.18 4.52 -7.96
C SER A 9 30.68 4.62 -7.70
N CYS A 10 29.88 3.85 -8.43
CA CYS A 10 28.48 3.61 -8.09
C CYS A 10 28.44 2.81 -6.78
N THR A 11 28.08 3.47 -5.69
CA THR A 11 27.77 2.82 -4.42
C THR A 11 26.59 1.87 -4.62
N ALA A 12 26.87 0.57 -4.54
CA ALA A 12 25.88 -0.48 -4.55
C ALA A 12 24.96 -0.32 -3.34
N LEU A 13 23.68 0.00 -3.59
CA LEU A 13 22.64 -0.06 -2.57
C LEU A 13 22.33 -1.53 -2.30
N ALA A 14 22.85 -2.06 -1.19
CA ALA A 14 22.57 -3.41 -0.76
C ALA A 14 21.06 -3.56 -0.45
N LEU A 15 20.35 -4.29 -1.31
CA LEU A 15 18.99 -4.76 -1.05
C LEU A 15 19.07 -5.77 0.09
N ILE A 16 18.64 -5.36 1.29
CA ILE A 16 18.42 -6.29 2.40
C ILE A 16 17.20 -7.12 2.03
N PHE A 17 17.44 -8.34 1.55
CA PHE A 17 16.42 -9.35 1.31
C PHE A 17 15.88 -9.85 2.65
N GLY A 18 14.81 -9.22 3.12
CA GLY A 18 13.90 -9.85 4.06
C GLY A 18 13.08 -10.90 3.32
N SER A 19 13.55 -12.14 3.31
CA SER A 19 12.80 -13.29 2.84
C SER A 19 11.51 -13.40 3.64
N PHE A 20 10.38 -12.96 3.08
CA PHE A 20 9.07 -13.38 3.57
C PHE A 20 8.90 -14.84 3.19
N THR A 21 9.23 -15.72 4.12
CA THR A 21 9.00 -17.15 4.00
C THR A 21 7.51 -17.45 3.97
N LYS A 22 7.15 -18.26 2.97
CA LYS A 22 6.01 -19.20 2.92
C LYS A 22 4.60 -18.62 2.86
N GLU A 23 3.97 -18.96 1.74
CA GLU A 23 2.55 -19.18 1.55
C GLU A 23 1.85 -19.55 2.86
N VAL A 24 1.05 -18.61 3.37
CA VAL A 24 0.09 -18.89 4.44
C VAL A 24 -1.04 -19.71 3.84
N ASN A 25 -0.95 -21.00 4.12
CA ASN A 25 -2.01 -22.00 4.10
C ASN A 25 -3.40 -21.36 4.26
N ALA A 26 -4.29 -21.61 3.30
CA ALA A 26 -5.67 -21.12 3.25
C ALA A 26 -6.58 -21.85 4.27
N GLN A 27 -6.14 -21.90 5.53
CA GLN A 27 -6.86 -22.57 6.61
C GLN A 27 -6.93 -21.60 7.79
N ASN A 28 -8.16 -21.19 8.07
CA ASN A 28 -8.58 -20.29 9.14
C ASN A 28 -8.52 -18.78 8.83
N VAL A 29 -9.09 -18.36 7.69
CA VAL A 29 -9.66 -17.00 7.58
C VAL A 29 -10.98 -17.00 8.37
N THR A 30 -10.89 -17.12 9.70
CA THR A 30 -11.97 -16.65 10.57
C THR A 30 -12.20 -15.19 10.21
N SER A 31 -13.45 -14.79 10.02
CA SER A 31 -13.91 -13.42 9.73
C SER A 31 -13.33 -12.42 10.74
N ALA A 32 -12.07 -12.08 10.55
CA ALA A 32 -11.47 -10.94 11.17
C ALA A 32 -12.17 -9.71 10.56
N PRO A 33 -12.27 -8.59 11.29
CA PRO A 33 -13.00 -7.40 10.87
C PRO A 33 -12.30 -6.65 9.72
N GLY A 34 -11.76 -7.38 8.75
CA GLY A 34 -11.45 -6.88 7.44
C GLY A 34 -12.74 -6.39 6.79
N GLY A 35 -12.80 -5.09 6.55
CA GLY A 35 -13.92 -4.42 5.91
C GLY A 35 -13.43 -3.56 4.75
N SER A 36 -14.24 -2.61 4.34
CA SER A 36 -13.86 -1.63 3.31
C SER A 36 -14.04 -0.23 3.88
N THR A 37 -13.23 0.73 3.46
CA THR A 37 -13.45 2.16 3.72
C THR A 37 -14.73 2.69 3.07
N GLY A 38 -15.36 1.89 2.19
CA GLY A 38 -16.43 2.35 1.31
C GLY A 38 -15.86 3.05 0.08
N TRP A 39 -16.71 3.22 -0.93
CA TRP A 39 -16.38 3.97 -2.13
C TRP A 39 -16.44 5.47 -1.82
N GLU A 40 -15.32 6.14 -2.02
CA GLU A 40 -15.19 7.58 -1.84
C GLU A 40 -14.85 8.22 -3.20
N PRO A 41 -15.44 9.39 -3.53
CA PRO A 41 -15.20 10.06 -4.79
C PRO A 41 -13.78 10.65 -4.84
N VAL A 42 -13.18 10.64 -6.03
CA VAL A 42 -11.84 11.17 -6.30
C VAL A 42 -11.83 12.04 -7.56
N SER A 43 -10.84 12.93 -7.68
CA SER A 43 -10.80 13.93 -8.77
C SER A 43 -10.25 13.38 -10.11
N THR A 44 -10.17 12.07 -10.28
CA THR A 44 -9.60 11.42 -11.48
C THR A 44 -10.70 10.95 -12.43
N THR A 45 -10.33 10.67 -13.68
CA THR A 45 -11.30 10.37 -14.77
C THR A 45 -11.06 9.01 -15.45
N ASN A 46 -10.04 8.27 -15.01
CA ASN A 46 -9.76 6.92 -15.47
C ASN A 46 -9.08 6.10 -14.37
N GLU A 47 -9.16 4.77 -14.49
CA GLU A 47 -8.67 3.83 -13.48
C GLU A 47 -7.16 3.96 -13.23
N SER A 48 -6.37 4.22 -14.26
CA SER A 48 -4.90 4.35 -14.15
C SER A 48 -4.51 5.56 -13.32
N ASP A 49 -5.11 6.72 -13.57
CA ASP A 49 -4.85 7.95 -12.81
C ASP A 49 -5.32 7.81 -11.36
N CYS A 50 -6.47 7.18 -11.15
CA CYS A 50 -6.92 6.82 -9.81
C CYS A 50 -5.86 5.96 -9.09
N ALA A 51 -5.37 4.90 -9.75
CA ALA A 51 -4.38 4.01 -9.16
C ALA A 51 -3.05 4.73 -8.86
N ALA A 52 -2.57 5.57 -9.76
CA ALA A 52 -1.34 6.34 -9.56
C ALA A 52 -1.47 7.31 -8.38
N LYS A 53 -2.58 8.06 -8.31
CA LYS A 53 -2.84 9.00 -7.21
C LYS A 53 -3.04 8.26 -5.88
N ALA A 54 -3.69 7.11 -5.91
CA ALA A 54 -3.86 6.24 -4.75
C ALA A 54 -2.52 5.75 -4.18
N VAL A 55 -1.63 5.30 -5.07
CA VAL A 55 -0.27 4.89 -4.69
C VAL A 55 0.48 6.05 -4.05
N GLN A 56 0.45 7.25 -4.65
CA GLN A 56 1.10 8.44 -4.08
C GLN A 56 0.61 8.76 -2.67
N LYS A 57 -0.71 8.68 -2.43
CA LYS A 57 -1.32 8.91 -1.12
C LYS A 57 -0.86 7.85 -0.11
N MET A 58 -0.92 6.57 -0.48
CA MET A 58 -0.49 5.48 0.40
C MET A 58 1.02 5.53 0.68
N SER A 59 1.84 6.03 -0.24
CA SER A 59 3.27 6.26 -0.01
C SER A 59 3.53 7.25 1.13
N SER A 60 2.64 8.21 1.41
CA SER A 60 2.77 9.08 2.58
C SER A 60 2.66 8.30 3.89
N LEU A 61 1.75 7.31 3.96
CA LEU A 61 1.64 6.42 5.12
C LEU A 61 2.86 5.48 5.23
N VAL A 62 3.38 5.00 4.11
CA VAL A 62 4.63 4.22 4.09
C VAL A 62 5.81 5.03 4.62
N ALA A 63 5.94 6.30 4.20
CA ALA A 63 7.03 7.17 4.64
C ALA A 63 7.03 7.43 6.15
N THR A 64 5.85 7.44 6.78
CA THR A 64 5.73 7.54 8.25
C THR A 64 6.01 6.22 8.99
N GLY A 65 6.18 5.11 8.28
CA GLY A 65 6.36 3.77 8.86
C GLY A 65 5.07 3.12 9.35
N LEU A 66 3.91 3.75 9.13
CA LEU A 66 2.60 3.25 9.56
C LEU A 66 2.18 1.97 8.84
N ILE A 67 2.53 1.85 7.55
CA ILE A 67 2.29 0.66 6.74
C ILE A 67 3.54 0.34 5.91
N LYS A 68 3.63 -0.87 5.37
CA LYS A 68 4.71 -1.33 4.49
C LYS A 68 4.15 -1.70 3.12
N THR A 69 4.98 -1.62 2.08
CA THR A 69 4.62 -2.14 0.75
C THR A 69 4.57 -3.66 0.75
N VAL A 70 3.72 -4.25 -0.09
CA VAL A 70 3.70 -5.70 -0.34
C VAL A 70 4.48 -5.99 -1.62
N THR A 71 5.52 -6.82 -1.52
CA THR A 71 6.34 -7.20 -2.67
C THR A 71 5.50 -7.84 -3.76
N GLY A 72 5.68 -7.38 -5.00
CA GLY A 72 4.95 -7.89 -6.17
C GLY A 72 3.55 -7.29 -6.36
N SER A 73 3.12 -6.32 -5.55
CA SER A 73 1.81 -5.68 -5.70
C SER A 73 1.87 -4.18 -5.39
N SER A 74 1.71 -3.33 -6.40
CA SER A 74 1.69 -1.87 -6.23
C SER A 74 0.43 -1.34 -5.54
N SER A 75 -0.67 -2.09 -5.57
CA SER A 75 -1.95 -1.73 -4.94
C SER A 75 -2.12 -2.26 -3.52
N ARG A 76 -1.12 -2.95 -2.96
CA ARG A 76 -1.23 -3.61 -1.64
C ARG A 76 -0.17 -3.14 -0.66
N TYR A 77 -0.63 -2.95 0.56
CA TYR A 77 0.17 -2.51 1.71
C TYR A 77 -0.16 -3.39 2.90
N ALA A 78 0.74 -3.47 3.88
CA ALA A 78 0.55 -4.32 5.04
C ALA A 78 1.01 -3.66 6.34
N ARG A 79 0.34 -4.03 7.44
CA ARG A 79 0.77 -3.76 8.82
C ARG A 79 0.35 -4.94 9.67
N GLY A 80 1.31 -5.55 10.37
CA GLY A 80 1.04 -6.73 11.20
C GLY A 80 0.29 -7.81 10.42
N ASN A 81 -0.90 -8.15 10.90
CA ASN A 81 -1.79 -9.17 10.33
C ASN A 81 -2.80 -8.62 9.32
N ALA A 82 -2.68 -7.36 8.90
CA ALA A 82 -3.60 -6.71 7.97
C ALA A 82 -2.94 -6.36 6.64
N VAL A 83 -3.69 -6.55 5.55
CA VAL A 83 -3.37 -6.08 4.20
C VAL A 83 -4.43 -5.08 3.75
N PHE A 84 -3.96 -3.94 3.24
CA PHE A 84 -4.76 -2.86 2.67
C PHE A 84 -4.62 -2.91 1.15
N ASN A 85 -5.72 -3.20 0.45
CA ASN A 85 -5.77 -3.34 -1.00
C ASN A 85 -6.56 -2.17 -1.61
N ILE A 86 -5.88 -1.33 -2.37
CA ILE A 86 -6.50 -0.24 -3.12
C ILE A 86 -7.34 -0.83 -4.25
N VAL A 87 -8.57 -0.36 -4.39
CA VAL A 87 -9.47 -0.68 -5.50
C VAL A 87 -10.00 0.61 -6.09
N CYS A 88 -9.62 0.89 -7.33
CA CYS A 88 -10.18 1.98 -8.13
C CYS A 88 -11.37 1.47 -8.94
N HIS A 89 -12.40 2.31 -9.07
CA HIS A 89 -13.51 2.01 -9.98
C HIS A 89 -13.06 2.21 -11.43
N LYS A 90 -13.70 1.50 -12.38
CA LYS A 90 -13.29 1.50 -13.80
C LYS A 90 -13.38 2.88 -14.47
N ASP A 91 -14.29 3.73 -14.00
CA ASP A 91 -14.42 5.11 -14.46
C ASP A 91 -13.39 6.06 -13.83
N GLY A 92 -12.58 5.57 -12.89
CA GLY A 92 -11.57 6.34 -12.18
C GLY A 92 -12.11 7.40 -11.23
N LYS A 93 -13.41 7.49 -11.00
CA LYS A 93 -14.03 8.56 -10.19
C LYS A 93 -14.24 8.17 -8.73
N TYR A 94 -14.04 6.90 -8.41
CA TYR A 94 -14.23 6.38 -7.07
C TYR A 94 -13.08 5.46 -6.70
N VAL A 95 -12.74 5.47 -5.42
CA VAL A 95 -11.75 4.57 -4.85
C VAL A 95 -12.23 4.03 -3.51
N ARG A 96 -11.78 2.83 -3.17
CA ARG A 96 -11.91 2.28 -1.83
C ARG A 96 -10.65 1.54 -1.44
N VAL A 97 -10.47 1.31 -0.15
CA VAL A 97 -9.43 0.42 0.37
C VAL A 97 -10.10 -0.73 1.08
N ASP A 98 -9.88 -1.92 0.54
CA ASP A 98 -10.32 -3.18 1.13
C ASP A 98 -9.27 -3.65 2.13
N ILE A 99 -9.72 -4.06 3.32
CA ILE A 99 -8.87 -4.48 4.44
C ILE A 99 -9.06 -5.98 4.59
N ILE A 100 -7.97 -6.73 4.43
CA ILE A 100 -7.92 -8.18 4.55
C ILE A 100 -7.13 -8.50 5.80
N CYS A 101 -7.68 -9.33 6.66
CA CYS A 101 -7.06 -9.67 7.92
C CYS A 101 -6.75 -11.17 8.03
N PHE A 102 -5.54 -11.47 8.48
CA PHE A 102 -5.06 -12.81 8.75
C PHE A 102 -5.11 -13.06 10.27
N GLY A 103 -6.25 -13.55 10.77
CA GLY A 103 -6.48 -13.67 12.22
C GLY A 103 -6.77 -12.32 12.88
N LYS A 104 -6.41 -12.13 14.16
CA LYS A 104 -6.72 -10.89 14.88
C LYS A 104 -5.86 -9.73 14.36
N CYS A 105 -6.52 -8.67 13.88
CA CYS A 105 -5.90 -7.52 13.21
C CYS A 105 -6.50 -6.15 13.61
N VAL A 106 -7.41 -6.09 14.59
CA VAL A 106 -8.13 -4.85 14.96
C VAL A 106 -7.14 -3.74 15.32
N ASP A 107 -6.13 -4.10 16.11
CA ASP A 107 -5.08 -3.17 16.57
C ASP A 107 -4.16 -2.71 15.42
N ASP A 108 -4.08 -3.47 14.33
CA ASP A 108 -3.31 -3.13 13.12
C ASP A 108 -4.11 -2.25 12.14
N THR A 109 -5.43 -2.13 12.31
CA THR A 109 -6.31 -1.52 11.30
C THR A 109 -7.02 -0.26 11.79
N TYR A 110 -7.28 -0.12 13.08
CA TYR A 110 -8.15 0.93 13.63
C TYR A 110 -7.68 2.37 13.28
N ASP A 111 -6.42 2.69 13.57
CA ASP A 111 -5.84 4.01 13.31
C ASP A 111 -5.59 4.24 11.82
N ILE A 112 -5.10 3.22 11.10
CA ILE A 112 -4.81 3.28 9.67
C ILE A 112 -6.08 3.52 8.86
N ARG A 113 -7.16 2.80 9.19
CA ARG A 113 -8.44 2.95 8.50
C ARG A 113 -8.96 4.40 8.59
N SER A 114 -8.98 4.97 9.80
CA SER A 114 -9.39 6.36 9.99
C SER A 114 -8.49 7.34 9.22
N GLN A 115 -7.18 7.09 9.14
CA GLN A 115 -6.28 7.92 8.35
C GLN A 115 -6.57 7.82 6.85
N ILE A 116 -6.77 6.62 6.32
CA ILE A 116 -7.14 6.42 4.92
C ILE A 116 -8.48 7.10 4.61
N GLU A 117 -9.51 6.90 5.43
CA GLU A 117 -10.82 7.54 5.25
C GLU A 117 -10.72 9.08 5.26
N LYS A 118 -9.92 9.66 6.16
CA LYS A 118 -9.63 11.10 6.17
C LYS A 118 -8.90 11.55 4.91
N MET A 119 -7.91 10.80 4.47
CA MET A 119 -7.18 11.10 3.24
C MET A 119 -8.11 11.10 2.04
N LEU A 120 -8.99 10.10 1.92
CA LEU A 120 -9.99 9.98 0.86
C LEU A 120 -10.94 11.17 0.83
N ARG A 121 -11.47 11.56 2.00
CA ARG A 121 -12.44 12.67 2.13
C ARG A 121 -11.83 14.05 1.88
N ASN A 122 -10.54 14.24 2.20
CA ASN A 122 -9.86 15.52 2.07
C ASN A 122 -9.28 15.77 0.66
N GLY A 123 -9.76 15.06 -0.36
CA GLY A 123 -9.33 15.25 -1.74
C GLY A 123 -8.21 14.30 -2.14
N TRP A 124 -8.63 13.19 -2.73
CA TRP A 124 -7.87 12.41 -3.70
C TRP A 124 -8.16 12.89 -5.11
#